data_AF-A0A359BH64-F1
#
_entry.id   AF-A0A359BH64-F1
#
_cell.length_a   1.000
_cell.length_b   1.000
_cell.length_c   1.000
_cell.angle_alpha   90.00
_cell.angle_beta   90.00
_cell.angle_gamma   90.00
#
_symmetry.space_group_name_H-M   'P 1'
#
loop_
_entity.id
_entity.type
_entity.pdbx_description
1 polymer ?
#
loop_
_entity_poly.entity_id
_entity_poly.type
_entity_poly.pdbx_seq_one_letter_code
_entity_poly.pdbx_strand_id
1 'polypeptide(L)'
;MSNDLREAALRYHHAAPAGKLEIAPTKPMATQRDLSLAYSPGVAYACAEIAEDPNKAAELTARANMVAVITNGTAVLGLGAIGPLASKPVMEGKAVLFKKFANINSIDIEVDTTDVGRFCDVVSALEPSFGGINLEDIKAPECFEIEARLRDQMNIPVFHDDQHGTAIVVGAGILNAMRLLRKELHKIKLVCSGAGAAAQACLNMLKTLGVKQENIIVCDQHGVLRNGREGPMDKYKSQYARDTELSTLKEALVGADVFLGLSVPGVIDQDDVANMADRPVIFALANPTPEIMPEKVKEVRPDALIATGRSDYPNQVNNVLCFPFLFR
;
A
#
# COMPACT_ATOMS: atom_id res chain seq x y z
N MET A 1 22.57 -13.44 9.82
CA MET A 1 21.65 -13.28 8.67
C MET A 1 21.39 -11.83 8.30
N SER A 2 21.20 -10.89 9.24
CA SER A 2 20.90 -9.47 8.92
C SER A 2 22.00 -8.71 8.16
N ASN A 3 23.28 -8.89 8.54
CA ASN A 3 24.39 -8.19 7.87
C ASN A 3 24.56 -8.63 6.40
N ASP A 4 24.33 -9.91 6.11
CA ASP A 4 24.44 -10.46 4.74
C ASP A 4 23.32 -9.90 3.84
N LEU A 5 22.08 -9.84 4.33
CA LEU A 5 20.96 -9.28 3.56
C LEU A 5 21.16 -7.78 3.27
N ARG A 6 21.66 -7.01 4.24
CA ARG A 6 21.92 -5.58 4.05
C ARG A 6 22.95 -5.35 2.95
N GLU A 7 24.08 -6.05 2.99
CA GLU A 7 25.13 -5.93 1.97
C GLU A 7 24.65 -6.42 0.60
N ALA A 8 23.88 -7.51 0.56
CA ALA A 8 23.27 -8.01 -0.67
C ALA A 8 22.30 -6.99 -1.29
N ALA A 9 21.43 -6.36 -0.50
CA ALA A 9 20.51 -5.34 -0.99
C ALA A 9 21.24 -4.10 -1.54
N LEU A 10 22.26 -3.59 -0.83
CA LEU A 10 23.03 -2.45 -1.31
C LEU A 10 23.79 -2.77 -2.60
N ARG A 11 24.44 -3.94 -2.65
CA ARG A 11 25.14 -4.42 -3.86
C ARG A 11 24.18 -4.58 -5.04
N TYR A 12 22.96 -5.06 -4.80
CA TYR A 12 21.93 -5.16 -5.84
C TYR A 12 21.60 -3.79 -6.45
N HIS A 13 21.44 -2.74 -5.63
CA HIS A 13 21.16 -1.38 -6.10
C HIS A 13 22.38 -0.67 -6.74
N HIS A 14 23.60 -1.02 -6.34
CA HIS A 14 24.84 -0.45 -6.88
C HIS A 14 25.33 -1.11 -8.17
N ALA A 15 24.88 -2.34 -8.45
CA ALA A 15 25.27 -3.06 -9.66
C ALA A 15 24.91 -2.23 -10.90
N ALA A 16 25.79 -2.20 -11.91
CA ALA A 16 25.58 -1.37 -13.09
C ALA A 16 24.56 -2.01 -14.06
N PRO A 17 23.63 -1.22 -14.64
CA PRO A 17 23.36 0.19 -14.32
C PRO A 17 22.72 0.35 -12.94
N ALA A 18 23.13 1.37 -12.18
CA ALA A 18 22.64 1.60 -10.82
C ALA A 18 21.14 1.93 -10.81
N GLY A 19 20.47 1.55 -9.72
CA GLY A 19 19.01 1.63 -9.62
C GLY A 19 18.33 0.40 -10.22
N LYS A 20 17.02 0.50 -10.45
CA LYS A 20 16.22 -0.64 -10.93
C LYS A 20 15.51 -0.38 -12.26
N LEU A 21 15.55 0.85 -12.77
CA LEU A 21 14.75 1.29 -13.90
C LEU A 21 15.62 1.82 -15.05
N GLU A 22 15.26 1.45 -16.28
CA GLU A 22 15.82 2.01 -17.51
C GLU A 22 14.71 2.26 -18.54
N ILE A 23 14.99 3.13 -19.53
CA ILE A 23 14.06 3.43 -20.64
C ILE A 23 14.59 2.75 -21.91
N ALA A 24 13.73 1.97 -22.56
CA ALA A 24 14.03 1.32 -23.82
C ALA A 24 13.09 1.81 -24.95
N PRO A 25 13.63 2.23 -26.12
CA PRO A 25 12.81 2.58 -27.27
C PRO A 25 12.05 1.36 -27.83
N THR A 26 10.83 1.58 -28.31
CA THR A 26 9.99 0.51 -28.87
C THR A 26 9.93 0.49 -30.40
N LYS A 27 10.45 1.54 -31.05
CA LYS A 27 10.47 1.70 -32.51
C LYS A 27 11.93 1.74 -33.02
N PRO A 28 12.20 1.25 -34.24
CA PRO A 28 13.51 1.39 -34.86
C PRO A 28 13.92 2.87 -34.98
N MET A 29 15.22 3.13 -34.90
CA MET A 29 15.84 4.46 -35.08
C MET A 29 17.19 4.34 -35.80
N ALA A 30 17.32 3.36 -36.71
CA ALA A 30 18.59 2.98 -37.32
C ALA A 30 18.85 3.70 -38.66
N THR A 31 17.79 4.21 -39.30
CA THR A 31 17.86 4.85 -40.62
C THR A 31 17.39 6.30 -40.60
N GLN A 32 17.74 7.08 -41.64
CA GLN A 32 17.20 8.43 -41.83
C GLN A 32 15.67 8.42 -41.88
N ARG A 33 15.08 7.39 -42.53
CA ARG A 33 13.64 7.22 -42.57
C ARG A 33 13.08 7.00 -41.17
N ASP A 34 13.68 6.14 -40.36
CA ASP A 34 13.22 5.91 -38.98
C ASP A 34 13.25 7.20 -38.16
N LEU A 35 14.35 7.96 -38.23
CA LEU A 35 14.48 9.24 -37.53
C LEU A 35 13.46 10.27 -38.00
N SER A 36 13.14 10.30 -39.31
CA SER A 36 12.10 11.17 -39.87
C SER A 36 10.68 10.83 -39.40
N LEU A 37 10.45 9.60 -38.92
CA LEU A 37 9.17 9.14 -38.37
C LEU A 37 9.12 9.30 -36.85
N ALA A 38 10.18 8.89 -36.16
CA ALA A 38 10.29 8.97 -34.70
C ALA A 38 10.38 10.42 -34.20
N TYR A 39 10.89 11.33 -35.03
CA TYR A 39 11.03 12.73 -34.71
C TYR A 39 10.66 13.61 -35.91
N SER A 40 11.32 14.75 -36.08
CA SER A 40 11.03 15.68 -37.15
C SER A 40 11.39 15.11 -38.54
N PRO A 41 10.53 15.32 -39.56
CA PRO A 41 9.27 16.07 -39.51
C PRO A 41 8.03 15.22 -39.14
N GLY A 42 8.12 13.88 -39.17
CA GLY A 42 6.96 12.99 -39.10
C GLY A 42 6.18 13.01 -37.79
N VAL A 43 6.85 13.24 -36.65
CA VAL A 43 6.19 13.35 -35.33
C VAL A 43 5.10 14.44 -35.30
N ALA A 44 5.22 15.47 -36.14
CA ALA A 44 4.23 16.55 -36.23
C ALA A 44 2.84 16.06 -36.63
N TYR A 45 2.72 14.99 -37.42
CA TYR A 45 1.43 14.42 -37.79
C TYR A 45 0.72 13.80 -36.59
N ALA A 46 1.43 13.05 -35.74
CA ALA A 46 0.85 12.53 -34.51
C ALA A 46 0.41 13.67 -33.55
N CYS A 47 1.19 14.74 -33.45
CA CYS A 47 0.81 15.93 -32.68
C CYS A 47 -0.46 16.61 -33.23
N ALA A 48 -0.58 16.76 -34.55
CA ALA A 48 -1.75 17.35 -35.17
C ALA A 48 -3.02 16.51 -34.93
N GLU A 49 -2.91 15.19 -35.07
CA GLU A 49 -4.01 14.25 -34.80
C GLU A 49 -4.50 14.36 -33.34
N ILE A 50 -3.58 14.47 -32.37
CA ILE A 50 -3.93 14.67 -30.95
C ILE A 50 -4.51 16.06 -30.67
N ALA A 51 -4.05 17.09 -31.38
CA ALA A 51 -4.61 18.43 -31.25
C ALA A 51 -6.06 18.52 -31.77
N GLU A 52 -6.40 17.73 -32.79
CA GLU A 52 -7.77 17.61 -33.31
C GLU A 52 -8.66 16.73 -32.42
N ASP A 53 -8.13 15.61 -31.90
CA ASP A 53 -8.81 14.71 -30.97
C ASP A 53 -7.88 14.27 -29.84
N PRO A 54 -7.98 14.86 -28.63
CA PRO A 54 -7.13 14.52 -27.49
C PRO A 54 -7.17 13.04 -27.09
N ASN A 55 -8.25 12.30 -27.41
CA ASN A 55 -8.35 10.87 -27.09
C ASN A 55 -7.32 10.03 -27.86
N LYS A 56 -6.86 10.49 -29.03
CA LYS A 56 -5.82 9.81 -29.81
C LYS A 56 -4.48 9.74 -29.09
N ALA A 57 -4.27 10.51 -28.02
CA ALA A 57 -3.10 10.36 -27.16
C ALA A 57 -2.99 8.94 -26.58
N ALA A 58 -4.10 8.23 -26.38
CA ALA A 58 -4.11 6.85 -25.92
C ALA A 58 -3.55 5.85 -26.98
N GLU A 59 -3.66 6.19 -28.26
CA GLU A 59 -3.27 5.31 -29.38
C GLU A 59 -1.90 5.69 -29.96
N LEU A 60 -1.62 6.98 -30.04
CA LEU A 60 -0.43 7.54 -30.67
C LEU A 60 0.75 7.74 -29.72
N THR A 61 0.55 7.47 -28.42
CA THR A 61 1.60 7.60 -27.39
C THR A 61 1.59 6.41 -26.42
N ALA A 62 2.58 6.37 -25.52
CA ALA A 62 2.61 5.37 -24.46
C ALA A 62 1.62 5.64 -23.32
N ARG A 63 0.89 6.78 -23.32
CA ARG A 63 0.05 7.27 -22.22
C ARG A 63 -0.91 6.21 -21.68
N ALA A 64 -1.62 5.50 -22.56
CA ALA A 64 -2.63 4.52 -22.15
C ALA A 64 -2.07 3.34 -21.33
N ASN A 65 -0.76 3.07 -21.44
CA ASN A 65 -0.08 2.02 -20.68
C ASN A 65 0.98 2.60 -19.73
N MET A 66 0.86 3.89 -19.35
CA MET A 66 1.82 4.57 -18.48
C MET A 66 1.19 4.97 -17.14
N VAL A 67 1.75 4.47 -16.04
CA VAL A 67 1.32 4.79 -14.67
C VAL A 67 2.43 5.51 -13.90
N ALA A 68 2.10 6.62 -13.26
CA ALA A 68 3.05 7.29 -12.35
C ALA A 68 2.93 6.71 -10.94
N VAL A 69 4.04 6.30 -10.35
CA VAL A 69 4.14 6.02 -8.91
C VAL A 69 4.58 7.30 -8.22
N ILE A 70 3.71 7.91 -7.42
CA ILE A 70 3.94 9.24 -6.87
C ILE A 70 3.97 9.20 -5.34
N THR A 71 4.99 9.83 -4.76
CA THR A 71 5.15 9.97 -3.32
C THR A 71 5.72 11.34 -2.94
N ASN A 72 5.60 11.72 -1.68
CA ASN A 72 6.42 12.77 -1.06
C ASN A 72 7.39 12.23 0.02
N GLY A 73 7.47 10.90 0.17
CA GLY A 73 8.37 10.24 1.11
C GLY A 73 8.05 10.49 2.58
N THR A 74 6.78 10.74 2.92
CA THR A 74 6.36 11.07 4.29
C THR A 74 6.00 9.84 5.13
N ALA A 75 5.80 8.67 4.52
CA ALA A 75 5.50 7.42 5.22
C ALA A 75 6.14 6.21 4.53
N VAL A 76 7.45 6.27 4.26
CA VAL A 76 8.15 5.22 3.51
C VAL A 76 8.31 3.97 4.35
N LEU A 77 7.57 2.90 4.02
CA LEU A 77 7.57 1.64 4.76
C LEU A 77 7.37 1.89 6.27
N GLY A 78 8.15 1.23 7.14
CA GLY A 78 8.24 1.54 8.57
C GLY A 78 9.31 2.57 8.93
N LEU A 79 9.91 3.27 7.96
CA LEU A 79 10.97 4.26 8.17
C LEU A 79 10.42 5.66 8.45
N GLY A 80 9.16 5.90 8.11
CA GLY A 80 8.48 7.18 8.33
C GLY A 80 8.87 8.25 7.30
N ALA A 81 8.92 9.50 7.75
CA ALA A 81 9.17 10.66 6.90
C ALA A 81 10.68 10.85 6.63
N ILE A 82 11.22 10.05 5.70
CA ILE A 82 12.62 10.11 5.27
C ILE A 82 12.85 11.02 4.06
N GLY A 83 11.77 11.57 3.50
CA GLY A 83 11.80 12.53 2.40
C GLY A 83 11.83 11.88 1.01
N PRO A 84 11.58 12.67 -0.04
CA PRO A 84 11.41 12.21 -1.41
C PRO A 84 12.63 11.42 -1.92
N LEU A 85 13.84 11.96 -1.81
CA LEU A 85 15.04 11.30 -2.33
C LEU A 85 15.29 9.92 -1.70
N ALA A 86 15.09 9.79 -0.39
CA ALA A 86 15.30 8.53 0.30
C ALA A 86 14.18 7.50 0.01
N SER A 87 13.01 7.95 -0.45
CA SER A 87 11.90 7.09 -0.88
C SER A 87 12.12 6.46 -2.25
N LYS A 88 12.95 7.06 -3.10
CA LYS A 88 13.16 6.68 -4.50
C LYS A 88 13.43 5.18 -4.73
N PRO A 89 14.29 4.50 -3.93
CA PRO A 89 14.49 3.07 -4.10
C PRO A 89 13.20 2.25 -3.93
N VAL A 90 12.25 2.67 -3.09
CA VAL A 90 10.95 1.99 -2.95
C VAL A 90 10.08 2.24 -4.19
N MET A 91 10.02 3.49 -4.66
CA MET A 91 9.22 3.90 -5.81
C MET A 91 9.68 3.26 -7.13
N GLU A 92 11.00 3.25 -7.41
CA GLU A 92 11.58 2.48 -8.52
C GLU A 92 11.19 1.00 -8.43
N GLY A 93 11.12 0.47 -7.20
CA GLY A 93 10.66 -0.89 -6.93
C GLY A 93 9.23 -1.11 -7.42
N LYS A 94 8.31 -0.23 -7.02
CA LYS A 94 6.91 -0.28 -7.45
C LYS A 94 6.79 -0.17 -8.98
N ALA A 95 7.55 0.73 -9.61
CA ALA A 95 7.55 0.90 -11.06
C ALA A 95 7.98 -0.37 -11.80
N VAL A 96 9.05 -1.06 -11.36
CA VAL A 96 9.48 -2.31 -12.00
C VAL A 96 8.52 -3.47 -11.75
N LEU A 97 7.81 -3.47 -10.62
CA LEU A 97 6.78 -4.48 -10.32
C LEU A 97 5.56 -4.33 -11.25
N PHE A 98 5.12 -3.10 -11.54
CA PHE A 98 4.11 -2.83 -12.58
C PHE A 98 4.52 -3.45 -13.92
N LYS A 99 5.77 -3.23 -14.34
CA LYS A 99 6.28 -3.76 -15.60
C LYS A 99 6.37 -5.28 -15.57
N LYS A 100 6.92 -5.85 -14.51
CA LYS A 100 7.19 -7.30 -14.38
C LYS A 100 5.90 -8.13 -14.33
N PHE A 101 4.89 -7.68 -13.58
CA PHE A 101 3.71 -8.48 -13.29
C PHE A 101 2.52 -8.18 -14.20
N ALA A 102 2.39 -6.96 -14.72
CA ALA A 102 1.25 -6.55 -15.53
C ALA A 102 1.63 -5.95 -16.89
N ASN A 103 2.92 -5.89 -17.25
CA ASN A 103 3.42 -5.23 -18.46
C ASN A 103 2.96 -3.75 -18.59
N ILE A 104 2.74 -3.08 -17.46
CA ILE A 104 2.41 -1.66 -17.41
C ILE A 104 3.74 -0.89 -17.41
N ASN A 105 3.88 0.12 -18.27
CA ASN A 105 5.03 1.01 -18.17
C ASN A 105 4.79 1.94 -16.99
N SER A 106 5.80 2.13 -16.15
CA SER A 106 5.65 2.95 -14.97
C SER A 106 6.94 3.70 -14.68
N ILE A 107 6.79 4.89 -14.10
CA ILE A 107 7.88 5.73 -13.64
C ILE A 107 7.52 6.30 -12.26
N ASP A 108 8.54 6.41 -11.43
CA ASP A 108 8.48 7.02 -10.12
C ASP A 108 8.65 8.54 -10.18
N ILE A 109 7.88 9.27 -9.38
CA ILE A 109 7.91 10.72 -9.24
C ILE A 109 7.86 11.08 -7.76
N GLU A 110 8.98 11.59 -7.25
CA GLU A 110 9.09 12.07 -5.89
C GLU A 110 8.85 13.59 -5.81
N VAL A 111 7.75 14.00 -5.19
CA VAL A 111 7.36 15.40 -5.03
C VAL A 111 7.87 15.94 -3.69
N ASP A 112 8.78 16.91 -3.74
CA ASP A 112 9.36 17.54 -2.55
C ASP A 112 8.44 18.60 -1.94
N THR A 113 7.31 18.14 -1.37
CA THR A 113 6.41 18.99 -0.60
C THR A 113 5.57 18.19 0.40
N THR A 114 5.35 18.80 1.56
CA THR A 114 4.39 18.30 2.56
C THR A 114 3.07 19.07 2.55
N ASP A 115 2.96 20.14 1.75
CA ASP A 115 1.72 20.87 1.57
C ASP A 115 0.77 20.10 0.65
N VAL A 116 -0.41 19.76 1.16
CA VAL A 116 -1.41 18.96 0.44
C VAL A 116 -1.87 19.63 -0.84
N GLY A 117 -2.08 20.95 -0.81
CA GLY A 117 -2.54 21.72 -1.97
C GLY A 117 -1.51 21.68 -3.10
N ARG A 118 -0.28 22.08 -2.79
CA ARG A 118 0.85 22.05 -3.73
C ARG A 118 1.13 20.64 -4.25
N PHE A 119 1.03 19.61 -3.42
CA PHE A 119 1.17 18.23 -3.87
C PHE A 119 0.10 17.90 -4.93
N CYS A 120 -1.18 18.21 -4.65
CA CYS A 120 -2.27 17.97 -5.59
C CYS A 120 -2.11 18.77 -6.89
N ASP A 121 -1.70 20.03 -6.80
CA ASP A 121 -1.47 20.89 -7.97
C ASP A 121 -0.37 20.34 -8.88
N VAL A 122 0.75 19.87 -8.30
CA VAL A 122 1.85 19.25 -9.06
C VAL A 122 1.38 17.97 -9.74
N VAL A 123 0.67 17.10 -9.02
CA VAL A 123 0.24 15.80 -9.55
C VAL A 123 -0.83 15.94 -10.61
N SER A 124 -1.84 16.78 -10.38
CA SER A 124 -2.92 17.01 -11.35
C SER A 124 -2.41 17.66 -12.64
N ALA A 125 -1.42 18.56 -12.55
CA ALA A 125 -0.77 19.15 -13.73
C ALA A 125 -0.04 18.11 -14.61
N LEU A 126 0.29 16.93 -14.08
CA LEU A 126 0.93 15.83 -14.81
C LEU A 126 -0.05 14.87 -15.48
N GLU A 127 -1.37 15.05 -15.34
CA GLU A 127 -2.42 14.20 -15.95
C GLU A 127 -2.21 13.91 -17.45
N PRO A 128 -1.78 14.87 -18.30
CA PRO A 128 -1.59 14.59 -19.72
C PRO A 128 -0.56 13.49 -20.01
N SER A 129 0.41 13.28 -19.11
CA SER A 129 1.50 12.31 -19.30
C SER A 129 1.12 10.87 -19.00
N PHE A 130 0.09 10.65 -18.16
CA PHE A 130 -0.19 9.34 -17.56
C PHE A 130 -1.60 8.85 -17.87
N GLY A 131 -1.76 7.52 -17.93
CA GLY A 131 -3.04 6.84 -17.99
C GLY A 131 -3.61 6.50 -16.61
N GLY A 132 -2.79 6.60 -15.55
CA GLY A 132 -3.22 6.43 -14.17
C GLY A 132 -2.15 6.86 -13.17
N ILE A 133 -2.57 7.14 -11.94
CA ILE A 133 -1.72 7.59 -10.83
C ILE A 133 -1.81 6.60 -9.67
N ASN A 134 -0.66 6.08 -9.26
CA ASN A 134 -0.49 5.27 -8.06
C ASN A 134 0.17 6.12 -6.96
N LEU A 135 -0.59 6.54 -5.97
CA LEU A 135 -0.09 7.22 -4.77
C LEU A 135 0.51 6.20 -3.80
N GLU A 136 1.68 6.54 -3.25
CA GLU A 136 2.50 5.62 -2.47
C GLU A 136 3.20 6.31 -1.30
N ASP A 137 3.27 5.67 -0.13
CA ASP A 137 4.09 6.09 1.02
C ASP A 137 3.82 7.54 1.48
N ILE A 138 2.54 7.94 1.49
CA ILE A 138 2.07 9.26 1.95
C ILE A 138 1.43 9.11 3.34
N LYS A 139 1.85 9.95 4.30
CA LYS A 139 1.37 9.84 5.68
C LYS A 139 -0.14 10.12 5.83
N ALA A 140 -0.74 9.51 6.83
CA ALA A 140 -2.07 9.87 7.33
C ALA A 140 -1.99 11.05 8.32
N PRO A 141 -3.02 11.91 8.38
CA PRO A 141 -4.28 11.86 7.62
C PRO A 141 -4.22 12.51 6.23
N GLU A 142 -3.09 13.12 5.84
CA GLU A 142 -2.98 13.89 4.60
C GLU A 142 -3.25 13.06 3.33
N CYS A 143 -2.83 11.80 3.29
CA CYS A 143 -3.08 10.88 2.18
C CYS A 143 -4.57 10.76 1.80
N PHE A 144 -5.48 10.81 2.78
CA PHE A 144 -6.93 10.74 2.52
C PHE A 144 -7.42 11.97 1.77
N GLU A 145 -6.94 13.14 2.15
CA GLU A 145 -7.32 14.39 1.49
C GLU A 145 -6.68 14.50 0.11
N ILE A 146 -5.40 14.10 -0.03
CA ILE A 146 -4.68 14.06 -1.30
C ILE A 146 -5.41 13.15 -2.30
N GLU A 147 -5.75 11.92 -1.90
CA GLU A 147 -6.44 10.99 -2.78
C GLU A 147 -7.81 11.52 -3.20
N ALA A 148 -8.61 12.03 -2.25
CA ALA A 148 -9.94 12.57 -2.53
C ALA A 148 -9.86 13.75 -3.53
N ARG A 149 -8.97 14.71 -3.28
CA ARG A 149 -8.79 15.87 -4.17
C ARG A 149 -8.35 15.45 -5.56
N LEU A 150 -7.37 14.55 -5.67
CA LEU A 150 -6.87 14.11 -6.98
C LEU A 150 -7.91 13.30 -7.75
N ARG A 151 -8.71 12.47 -7.08
CA ARG A 151 -9.84 11.75 -7.71
C ARG A 151 -10.92 12.69 -8.23
N ASP A 152 -11.14 13.82 -7.57
CA ASP A 152 -12.11 14.83 -7.99
C ASP A 152 -11.57 15.74 -9.11
N GLN A 153 -10.25 16.01 -9.10
CA GLN A 153 -9.60 16.92 -10.05
C GLN A 153 -9.22 16.25 -11.38
N MET A 154 -8.94 14.95 -11.36
CA MET A 154 -8.33 14.26 -12.51
C MET A 154 -9.31 13.37 -13.28
N ASN A 155 -9.13 13.26 -14.59
CA ASN A 155 -9.94 12.39 -15.47
C ASN A 155 -9.33 11.00 -15.67
N ILE A 156 -8.25 10.68 -14.95
CA ILE A 156 -7.60 9.36 -14.97
C ILE A 156 -7.73 8.69 -13.59
N PRO A 157 -7.66 7.35 -13.51
CA PRO A 157 -7.71 6.66 -12.23
C PRO A 157 -6.58 7.11 -11.30
N VAL A 158 -6.95 7.47 -10.07
CA VAL A 158 -6.03 7.74 -8.95
C VAL A 158 -6.27 6.69 -7.88
N PHE A 159 -5.22 5.99 -7.47
CA PHE A 159 -5.28 4.88 -6.53
C PHE A 159 -4.16 5.01 -5.50
N HIS A 160 -4.49 4.90 -4.21
CA HIS A 160 -3.48 4.82 -3.16
C HIS A 160 -3.24 3.37 -2.74
N ASP A 161 -2.05 2.84 -3.00
CA ASP A 161 -1.76 1.41 -2.80
C ASP A 161 -1.75 1.01 -1.33
N ASP A 162 -1.12 1.80 -0.46
CA ASP A 162 -1.07 1.48 0.98
C ASP A 162 -2.45 1.44 1.63
N GLN A 163 -3.43 2.16 1.08
CA GLN A 163 -4.82 2.10 1.51
C GLN A 163 -5.52 0.89 0.89
N HIS A 164 -5.83 0.99 -0.39
CA HIS A 164 -6.78 0.09 -1.04
C HIS A 164 -6.12 -1.23 -1.44
N GLY A 165 -4.86 -1.20 -1.86
CA GLY A 165 -4.11 -2.42 -2.21
C GLY A 165 -3.94 -3.32 -1.00
N THR A 166 -3.51 -2.75 0.13
CA THR A 166 -3.43 -3.46 1.40
C THR A 166 -4.79 -4.03 1.80
N ALA A 167 -5.86 -3.22 1.72
CA ALA A 167 -7.20 -3.64 2.10
C ALA A 167 -7.72 -4.81 1.26
N ILE A 168 -7.47 -4.82 -0.05
CA ILE A 168 -7.88 -5.90 -0.95
C ILE A 168 -7.16 -7.21 -0.60
N VAL A 169 -5.83 -7.18 -0.42
CA VAL A 169 -5.07 -8.39 -0.13
C VAL A 169 -5.38 -8.92 1.28
N VAL A 170 -5.54 -8.03 2.27
CA VAL A 170 -5.97 -8.40 3.63
C VAL A 170 -7.37 -9.00 3.60
N GLY A 171 -8.32 -8.39 2.90
CA GLY A 171 -9.68 -8.91 2.73
C GLY A 171 -9.70 -10.31 2.13
N ALA A 172 -8.92 -10.52 1.06
CA ALA A 172 -8.77 -11.83 0.42
C ALA A 172 -8.14 -12.87 1.38
N GLY A 173 -7.09 -12.48 2.10
CA GLY A 173 -6.43 -13.33 3.08
C GLY A 173 -7.36 -13.76 4.22
N ILE A 174 -8.09 -12.81 4.81
CA ILE A 174 -9.05 -13.08 5.90
C ILE A 174 -10.20 -13.94 5.38
N LEU A 175 -10.76 -13.67 4.20
CA LEU A 175 -11.81 -14.52 3.61
C LEU A 175 -11.36 -15.98 3.47
N ASN A 176 -10.15 -16.20 2.98
CA ASN A 176 -9.60 -17.55 2.85
C ASN A 176 -9.35 -18.21 4.22
N ALA A 177 -8.83 -17.45 5.18
CA ALA A 177 -8.63 -17.93 6.54
C ALA A 177 -9.96 -18.34 7.20
N MET A 178 -10.99 -17.50 7.09
CA MET A 178 -12.32 -17.80 7.62
C MET A 178 -12.95 -19.04 6.99
N ARG A 179 -12.80 -19.22 5.66
CA ARG A 179 -13.24 -20.43 4.95
C ARG A 179 -12.54 -21.69 5.46
N LEU A 180 -11.21 -21.63 5.64
CA LEU A 180 -10.41 -22.74 6.14
C LEU A 180 -10.76 -23.12 7.59
N LEU A 181 -11.00 -22.11 8.43
CA LEU A 181 -11.37 -22.29 9.83
C LEU A 181 -12.86 -22.59 10.03
N ARG A 182 -13.68 -22.45 8.98
CA ARG A 182 -15.15 -22.53 9.02
C ARG A 182 -15.76 -21.56 10.04
N LYS A 183 -15.20 -20.35 10.13
CA LYS A 183 -15.71 -19.24 10.94
C LYS A 183 -16.53 -18.29 10.07
N GLU A 184 -17.61 -17.73 10.61
CA GLU A 184 -18.44 -16.75 9.91
C GLU A 184 -17.95 -15.33 10.22
N LEU A 185 -17.67 -14.52 9.18
CA LEU A 185 -17.11 -13.17 9.31
C LEU A 185 -17.88 -12.28 10.31
N HIS A 186 -19.20 -12.36 10.32
CA HIS A 186 -20.04 -11.50 11.17
C HIS A 186 -20.05 -11.91 12.65
N LYS A 187 -19.39 -13.02 13.02
CA LYS A 187 -19.28 -13.54 14.39
C LYS A 187 -17.88 -13.37 14.98
N ILE A 188 -16.88 -13.05 14.19
CA ILE A 188 -15.49 -12.98 14.67
C ILE A 188 -15.27 -11.74 15.53
N LYS A 189 -14.42 -11.85 16.56
CA LYS A 189 -13.81 -10.71 17.26
C LYS A 189 -12.50 -10.33 16.57
N LEU A 190 -12.44 -9.11 16.02
CA LEU A 190 -11.26 -8.59 15.33
C LEU A 190 -10.61 -7.49 16.16
N VAL A 191 -9.31 -7.62 16.40
CA VAL A 191 -8.49 -6.59 17.05
C VAL A 191 -7.46 -6.08 16.06
N CYS A 192 -7.48 -4.76 15.82
CA CYS A 192 -6.54 -4.08 14.93
C CYS A 192 -5.54 -3.27 15.76
N SER A 193 -4.25 -3.48 15.53
CA SER A 193 -3.19 -2.61 16.04
C SER A 193 -2.73 -1.67 14.93
N GLY A 194 -2.94 -0.38 15.13
CA GLY A 194 -2.77 0.66 14.12
C GLY A 194 -4.11 1.29 13.74
N ALA A 195 -4.08 2.61 13.55
CA ALA A 195 -5.23 3.42 13.13
C ALA A 195 -4.88 4.38 11.99
N GLY A 196 -3.81 4.07 11.24
CA GLY A 196 -3.38 4.82 10.05
C GLY A 196 -4.18 4.46 8.79
N ALA A 197 -3.73 4.97 7.64
CA ALA A 197 -4.41 4.81 6.35
C ALA A 197 -4.72 3.36 5.99
N ALA A 198 -3.69 2.51 6.00
CA ALA A 198 -3.82 1.07 5.70
C ALA A 198 -4.79 0.36 6.65
N ALA A 199 -4.71 0.64 7.96
CA ALA A 199 -5.57 0.01 8.96
C ALA A 199 -7.04 0.35 8.74
N GLN A 200 -7.34 1.64 8.54
CA GLN A 200 -8.71 2.09 8.32
C GLN A 200 -9.30 1.58 7.00
N ALA A 201 -8.49 1.56 5.93
CA ALA A 201 -8.91 0.99 4.65
C ALA A 201 -9.20 -0.52 4.76
N CYS A 202 -8.32 -1.29 5.43
CA CYS A 202 -8.54 -2.71 5.70
C CYS A 202 -9.84 -2.95 6.47
N LEU A 203 -10.06 -2.19 7.56
CA LEU A 203 -11.26 -2.33 8.37
C LEU A 203 -12.54 -1.97 7.60
N ASN A 204 -12.52 -0.91 6.79
CA ASN A 204 -13.64 -0.55 5.92
C ASN A 204 -13.96 -1.65 4.90
N MET A 205 -12.92 -2.24 4.29
CA MET A 205 -13.07 -3.39 3.38
C MET A 205 -13.67 -4.59 4.12
N LEU A 206 -13.14 -4.95 5.29
CA LEU A 206 -13.63 -6.08 6.07
C LEU A 206 -15.08 -5.90 6.54
N LYS A 207 -15.48 -4.67 6.88
CA LYS A 207 -16.90 -4.35 7.15
C LYS A 207 -17.78 -4.58 5.92
N THR A 208 -17.32 -4.13 4.76
CA THR A 208 -18.02 -4.35 3.47
C THR A 208 -18.16 -5.84 3.17
N LEU A 209 -17.16 -6.65 3.52
CA LEU A 209 -17.19 -8.10 3.37
C LEU A 209 -18.06 -8.81 4.42
N GLY A 210 -18.44 -8.14 5.51
CA GLY A 210 -19.40 -8.64 6.49
C GLY A 210 -18.91 -8.75 7.94
N VAL A 211 -17.72 -8.25 8.28
CA VAL A 211 -17.31 -8.10 9.69
C VAL A 211 -18.17 -7.01 10.34
N LYS A 212 -18.77 -7.32 11.49
CA LYS A 212 -19.62 -6.36 12.18
C LYS A 212 -18.80 -5.30 12.90
N GLN A 213 -19.23 -4.04 12.82
CA GLN A 213 -18.58 -2.91 13.48
C GLN A 213 -18.43 -3.15 14.99
N GLU A 214 -19.44 -3.73 15.63
CA GLU A 214 -19.43 -3.98 17.07
C GLU A 214 -18.38 -4.99 17.53
N ASN A 215 -17.87 -5.82 16.61
CA ASN A 215 -16.86 -6.82 16.89
C ASN A 215 -15.43 -6.36 16.60
N ILE A 216 -15.25 -5.12 16.14
CA ILE A 216 -13.95 -4.53 15.82
C ILE A 216 -13.49 -3.67 16.99
N ILE A 217 -12.31 -3.98 17.52
CA ILE A 217 -11.59 -3.12 18.45
C ILE A 217 -10.33 -2.63 17.76
N VAL A 218 -10.11 -1.32 17.75
CA VAL A 218 -8.92 -0.69 17.16
C VAL A 218 -8.10 -0.07 18.26
N CYS A 219 -6.78 -0.25 18.21
CA CYS A 219 -5.83 0.34 19.13
C CYS A 219 -4.82 1.17 18.35
N ASP A 220 -4.53 2.38 18.82
CA ASP A 220 -3.35 3.13 18.38
C ASP A 220 -2.33 3.25 19.52
N GLN A 221 -1.32 4.09 19.34
CA GLN A 221 -0.26 4.31 20.34
C GLN A 221 -0.78 4.83 21.70
N HIS A 222 -2.02 5.31 21.78
CA HIS A 222 -2.68 5.76 23.01
C HIS A 222 -3.66 4.73 23.59
N GLY A 223 -3.66 3.49 23.07
CA GLY A 223 -4.55 2.42 23.50
C GLY A 223 -5.81 2.31 22.65
N VAL A 224 -6.85 1.69 23.22
CA VAL A 224 -8.11 1.42 22.53
C VAL A 224 -8.77 2.73 22.09
N LEU A 225 -9.29 2.76 20.85
CA LEU A 225 -10.16 3.82 20.38
C LEU A 225 -11.49 3.70 21.12
N ARG A 226 -11.65 4.45 22.22
CA ARG A 226 -12.88 4.51 23.01
C ARG A 226 -13.38 5.93 23.22
N ASN A 227 -14.68 6.07 23.45
CA ASN A 227 -15.31 7.35 23.76
C ASN A 227 -14.73 7.91 25.07
N GLY A 228 -14.42 9.21 25.09
CA GLY A 228 -13.85 9.87 26.27
C GLY A 228 -12.41 9.51 26.61
N ARG A 229 -11.67 8.81 25.73
CA ARG A 229 -10.22 8.59 25.94
C ARG A 229 -9.43 9.89 25.92
N GLU A 230 -8.32 9.90 26.66
CA GLU A 230 -7.30 10.93 26.53
C GLU A 230 -6.40 10.58 25.33
N GLY A 231 -6.39 11.43 24.30
CA GLY A 231 -5.50 11.28 23.15
C GLY A 231 -6.09 11.82 21.84
N PRO A 232 -5.25 12.05 20.80
CA PRO A 232 -5.72 12.56 19.53
C PRO A 232 -6.75 11.63 18.88
N MET A 233 -7.86 12.20 18.42
CA MET A 233 -8.92 11.50 17.70
C MET A 233 -9.35 12.36 16.52
N ASP A 234 -8.84 12.04 15.33
CA ASP A 234 -9.31 12.66 14.10
C ASP A 234 -10.67 12.06 13.66
N LYS A 235 -11.31 12.70 12.68
CA LYS A 235 -12.63 12.29 12.15
C LYS A 235 -12.64 10.87 11.57
N TYR A 236 -11.50 10.35 11.13
CA TYR A 236 -11.40 9.03 10.55
C TYR A 236 -11.24 7.97 11.65
N LYS A 237 -10.44 8.24 12.70
CA LYS A 237 -10.35 7.36 13.86
C LYS A 237 -11.64 7.27 14.67
N SER A 238 -12.36 8.39 14.81
CA SER A 238 -13.57 8.44 15.64
C SER A 238 -14.66 7.46 15.21
N GLN A 239 -14.72 7.09 13.93
CA GLN A 239 -15.67 6.09 13.42
C GLN A 239 -15.47 4.69 14.03
N TYR A 240 -14.28 4.41 14.57
CA TYR A 240 -13.91 3.16 15.22
C TYR A 240 -13.91 3.26 16.75
N ALA A 241 -14.30 4.40 17.31
CA ALA A 241 -14.44 4.54 18.76
C ALA A 241 -15.55 3.62 19.28
N ARG A 242 -15.27 2.91 20.38
CA ARG A 242 -16.21 2.01 21.05
C ARG A 242 -16.58 2.52 22.44
N ASP A 243 -17.77 2.15 22.88
CA ASP A 243 -18.15 2.24 24.28
C ASP A 243 -17.69 0.95 24.97
N THR A 244 -16.57 1.02 25.68
CA THR A 244 -15.90 -0.14 26.27
C THR A 244 -14.96 0.28 27.40
N GLU A 245 -14.85 -0.57 28.41
CA GLU A 245 -13.91 -0.41 29.52
C GLU A 245 -12.48 -0.79 29.12
N LEU A 246 -12.30 -1.52 28.02
CA LEU A 246 -10.99 -1.92 27.51
C LEU A 246 -10.15 -0.67 27.19
N SER A 247 -8.93 -0.66 27.69
CA SER A 247 -8.00 0.47 27.58
C SER A 247 -6.74 0.13 26.79
N THR A 248 -6.28 -1.13 26.84
CA THR A 248 -5.03 -1.56 26.20
C THR A 248 -5.25 -2.58 25.08
N LEU A 249 -4.26 -2.68 24.18
CA LEU A 249 -4.23 -3.70 23.13
C LEU A 249 -4.26 -5.13 23.72
N LYS A 250 -3.53 -5.35 24.82
CA LYS A 250 -3.44 -6.65 25.50
C LYS A 250 -4.81 -7.11 26.03
N GLU A 251 -5.54 -6.20 26.66
CA GLU A 251 -6.92 -6.46 27.11
C GLU A 251 -7.86 -6.79 25.94
N ALA A 252 -7.73 -6.06 24.82
CA ALA A 252 -8.56 -6.27 23.65
C ALA A 252 -8.34 -7.66 23.01
N LEU A 253 -7.11 -8.18 23.05
CA LEU A 253 -6.71 -9.45 22.43
C LEU A 253 -7.28 -10.69 23.11
N VAL A 254 -7.70 -10.61 24.36
CA VAL A 254 -8.28 -11.74 25.08
C VAL A 254 -9.48 -12.29 24.31
N GLY A 255 -9.41 -13.56 23.88
CA GLY A 255 -10.44 -14.22 23.09
C GLY A 255 -10.66 -13.64 21.68
N ALA A 256 -9.70 -12.89 21.13
CA ALA A 256 -9.79 -12.40 19.76
C ALA A 256 -9.61 -13.53 18.73
N ASP A 257 -10.44 -13.55 17.69
CA ASP A 257 -10.31 -14.50 16.57
C ASP A 257 -9.27 -14.05 15.56
N VAL A 258 -9.15 -12.73 15.36
CA VAL A 258 -8.27 -12.11 14.37
C VAL A 258 -7.47 -10.98 15.02
N PHE A 259 -6.16 -11.04 14.86
CA PHE A 259 -5.27 -9.90 15.05
C PHE A 259 -4.85 -9.35 13.68
N LEU A 260 -5.09 -8.07 13.45
CA LEU A 260 -4.61 -7.32 12.30
C LEU A 260 -3.61 -6.26 12.76
N GLY A 261 -2.33 -6.56 12.61
CA GLY A 261 -1.22 -5.65 12.86
C GLY A 261 -0.88 -4.86 11.61
N LEU A 262 -1.01 -3.53 11.70
CA LEU A 262 -0.58 -2.53 10.72
C LEU A 262 0.07 -1.36 11.49
N SER A 263 1.02 -1.68 12.37
CA SER A 263 1.63 -0.72 13.29
C SER A 263 3.15 -0.85 13.37
N VAL A 264 3.71 -1.23 14.53
CA VAL A 264 5.15 -1.24 14.79
C VAL A 264 5.60 -2.59 15.37
N PRO A 265 6.89 -2.95 15.24
CA PRO A 265 7.40 -4.21 15.76
C PRO A 265 7.23 -4.32 17.28
N GLY A 266 6.90 -5.52 17.78
CA GLY A 266 6.90 -5.85 19.21
C GLY A 266 5.70 -5.32 20.00
N VAL A 267 4.60 -4.95 19.35
CA VAL A 267 3.37 -4.47 20.03
C VAL A 267 2.59 -5.58 20.74
N ILE A 268 2.84 -6.85 20.39
CA ILE A 268 2.28 -8.02 21.06
C ILE A 268 3.38 -9.06 21.31
N ASP A 269 3.20 -9.84 22.37
CA ASP A 269 4.11 -10.92 22.76
C ASP A 269 3.41 -12.30 22.76
N GLN A 270 4.12 -13.31 23.27
CA GLN A 270 3.63 -14.69 23.29
C GLN A 270 2.47 -14.87 24.27
N ASP A 271 2.45 -14.13 25.38
CA ASP A 271 1.38 -14.21 26.36
C ASP A 271 0.09 -13.60 25.79
N ASP A 272 0.21 -12.50 25.05
CA ASP A 272 -0.91 -11.88 24.34
C ASP A 272 -1.55 -12.87 23.33
N VAL A 273 -0.70 -13.58 22.57
CA VAL A 273 -1.13 -14.58 21.58
C VAL A 273 -1.73 -15.83 22.24
N ALA A 274 -1.18 -16.28 23.37
CA ALA A 274 -1.72 -17.39 24.13
C ALA A 274 -3.16 -17.11 24.62
N ASN A 275 -3.47 -15.85 24.93
CA ASN A 275 -4.78 -15.41 25.41
C ASN A 275 -5.82 -15.17 24.29
N MET A 276 -5.47 -15.29 23.01
CA MET A 276 -6.41 -15.21 21.88
C MET A 276 -7.34 -16.43 21.79
N ALA A 277 -8.42 -16.36 21.00
CA ALA A 277 -9.34 -17.49 20.79
C ALA A 277 -8.67 -18.67 20.06
N ASP A 278 -9.23 -19.88 20.17
CA ASP A 278 -8.79 -21.09 19.46
C ASP A 278 -8.60 -20.87 17.94
N ARG A 279 -7.48 -21.38 17.41
CA ARG A 279 -7.06 -21.26 16.00
C ARG A 279 -7.15 -19.81 15.50
N PRO A 280 -6.38 -18.88 16.07
CA PRO A 280 -6.49 -17.46 15.75
C PRO A 280 -5.87 -17.19 14.38
N VAL A 281 -6.30 -16.12 13.75
CA VAL A 281 -5.70 -15.58 12.53
C VAL A 281 -4.87 -14.36 12.91
N ILE A 282 -3.56 -14.42 12.65
CA ILE A 282 -2.61 -13.38 13.03
C ILE A 282 -1.98 -12.83 11.75
N PHE A 283 -2.35 -11.61 11.40
CA PHE A 283 -1.77 -10.84 10.30
C PHE A 283 -0.84 -9.82 10.92
N ALA A 284 0.47 -10.10 10.96
CA ALA A 284 1.48 -9.19 11.49
C ALA A 284 2.23 -8.53 10.33
N LEU A 285 1.71 -7.40 9.85
CA LEU A 285 2.05 -6.81 8.55
C LEU A 285 3.03 -5.62 8.64
N ALA A 286 3.52 -5.26 9.83
CA ALA A 286 4.58 -4.25 9.95
C ALA A 286 5.85 -4.64 9.17
N ASN A 287 6.47 -3.64 8.54
CA ASN A 287 7.71 -3.80 7.78
C ASN A 287 8.81 -2.88 8.34
N PRO A 288 10.09 -3.29 8.30
CA PRO A 288 10.59 -4.58 7.82
C PRO A 288 10.45 -5.73 8.84
N THR A 289 10.14 -5.39 10.10
CA THR A 289 9.95 -6.37 11.18
C THR A 289 8.48 -6.41 11.58
N PRO A 290 7.84 -7.59 11.63
CA PRO A 290 6.43 -7.70 11.99
C PRO A 290 6.20 -7.38 13.48
N GLU A 291 4.93 -7.14 13.83
CA GLU A 291 4.46 -6.92 15.20
C GLU A 291 4.87 -8.06 16.13
N ILE A 292 4.86 -9.29 15.62
CA ILE A 292 5.41 -10.48 16.28
C ILE A 292 5.97 -11.44 15.22
N MET A 293 7.09 -12.10 15.55
CA MET A 293 7.73 -13.06 14.66
C MET A 293 6.92 -14.37 14.59
N PRO A 294 6.73 -14.98 13.41
CA PRO A 294 5.98 -16.23 13.25
C PRO A 294 6.43 -17.38 14.15
N GLU A 295 7.73 -17.46 14.44
CA GLU A 295 8.31 -18.47 15.33
C GLU A 295 7.75 -18.35 16.75
N LYS A 296 7.70 -17.13 17.29
CA LYS A 296 7.16 -16.84 18.63
C LYS A 296 5.68 -17.20 18.73
N VAL A 297 4.91 -16.92 17.68
CA VAL A 297 3.49 -17.30 17.61
C VAL A 297 3.34 -18.82 17.69
N LYS A 298 4.12 -19.57 16.89
CA LYS A 298 4.03 -21.03 16.82
C LYS A 298 4.42 -21.75 18.12
N GLU A 299 5.30 -21.15 18.94
CA GLU A 299 5.68 -21.71 20.24
C GLU A 299 4.50 -21.81 21.21
N VAL A 300 3.55 -20.86 21.15
CA VAL A 300 2.38 -20.82 22.05
C VAL A 300 1.07 -21.23 21.37
N ARG A 301 0.96 -21.01 20.06
CA ARG A 301 -0.24 -21.25 19.24
C ARG A 301 0.15 -21.91 17.92
N PRO A 302 0.58 -23.19 17.94
CA PRO A 302 0.94 -23.93 16.72
C PRO A 302 -0.26 -24.11 15.77
N ASP A 303 -1.48 -23.88 16.25
CA ASP A 303 -2.75 -23.94 15.54
C ASP A 303 -3.14 -22.63 14.84
N ALA A 304 -2.37 -21.55 15.02
CA ALA A 304 -2.63 -20.25 14.43
C ALA A 304 -2.35 -20.21 12.92
N LEU A 305 -3.20 -19.47 12.18
CA LEU A 305 -2.91 -19.07 10.81
C LEU A 305 -2.16 -17.74 10.84
N ILE A 306 -0.94 -17.73 10.31
CA ILE A 306 -0.04 -16.59 10.38
C ILE A 306 0.21 -16.04 8.98
N ALA A 307 0.12 -14.73 8.83
CA ALA A 307 0.49 -13.98 7.63
C ALA A 307 1.39 -12.80 8.01
N THR A 308 2.34 -12.46 7.12
CA THR A 308 3.24 -11.30 7.30
C THR A 308 3.41 -10.54 5.99
N GLY A 309 3.99 -9.33 6.04
CA GLY A 309 4.40 -8.60 4.83
C GLY A 309 5.64 -9.17 4.13
N ARG A 310 6.34 -10.10 4.78
CA ARG A 310 7.67 -10.57 4.38
C ARG A 310 7.61 -11.73 3.38
N SER A 311 8.47 -11.68 2.37
CA SER A 311 8.54 -12.69 1.30
C SER A 311 9.26 -13.98 1.69
N ASP A 312 10.04 -13.96 2.77
CA ASP A 312 10.73 -15.13 3.29
C ASP A 312 9.86 -16.01 4.21
N TYR A 313 8.59 -15.63 4.41
CA TYR A 313 7.60 -16.41 5.15
C TYR A 313 6.43 -16.88 4.27
N PRO A 314 5.78 -18.02 4.61
CA PRO A 314 4.51 -18.40 3.99
C PRO A 314 3.42 -17.34 4.22
N ASN A 315 2.37 -17.39 3.39
CA ASN A 315 1.21 -16.50 3.47
C ASN A 315 1.60 -15.00 3.46
N GLN A 316 2.51 -14.63 2.56
CA GLN A 316 2.86 -13.24 2.38
C GLN A 316 1.63 -12.42 1.95
N VAL A 317 1.31 -11.39 2.72
CA VAL A 317 0.35 -10.34 2.35
C VAL A 317 1.16 -9.21 1.72
N ASN A 318 1.12 -9.13 0.39
CA ASN A 318 1.86 -8.13 -0.36
C ASN A 318 0.97 -7.51 -1.44
N ASN A 319 0.94 -6.18 -1.46
CA ASN A 319 0.14 -5.39 -2.38
C ASN A 319 0.48 -5.65 -3.85
N VAL A 320 1.64 -6.24 -4.15
CA VAL A 320 2.02 -6.71 -5.50
C VAL A 320 1.00 -7.69 -6.10
N LEU A 321 0.21 -8.37 -5.27
CA LEU A 321 -0.88 -9.24 -5.72
C LEU A 321 -2.11 -8.45 -6.22
N CYS A 322 -2.14 -7.14 -6.02
CA CYS A 322 -3.27 -6.28 -6.32
C CYS A 322 -2.91 -5.18 -7.33
N PHE A 323 -2.06 -4.22 -6.96
CA PHE A 323 -1.91 -2.98 -7.73
C PHE A 323 -1.55 -3.18 -9.21
N PRO A 324 -0.65 -4.11 -9.61
CA PRO A 324 -0.33 -4.26 -11.04
C PRO A 324 -1.55 -4.69 -11.85
N PHE A 325 -2.38 -5.57 -11.27
CA PHE A 325 -3.53 -6.17 -11.95
C PHE A 325 -4.77 -5.29 -11.89
N LEU A 326 -4.91 -4.44 -10.87
CA LEU A 326 -6.03 -3.52 -10.77
C LEU A 326 -5.94 -2.39 -11.81
N PHE A 327 -4.71 -1.93 -12.13
CA PHE A 327 -4.48 -0.94 -13.19
C PHE A 327 -4.52 -1.54 -14.61
N ARG A 328 -4.44 -2.86 -14.75
CA ARG A 328 -4.47 -3.55 -16.04
C ARG A 328 -5.90 -3.81 -16.48
#